data_AF-A0A3A5QRU1-F1
#
_entry.id   AF-A0A3A5QRU1-F1
#
_cell.length_a   1.000
_cell.length_b   1.000
_cell.length_c   1.000
_cell.angle_alpha   90.00
_cell.angle_beta   90.00
_cell.angle_gamma   90.00
#
_symmetry.space_group_name_H-M   'P 1'
#
loop_
_entity.id
_entity.type
_entity.pdbx_description
1 polymer ?
#
loop_
_entity_poly.entity_id
_entity_poly.type
_entity_poly.pdbx_seq_one_letter_code
_entity_poly.pdbx_strand_id
1 'polypeptide(L)'
;MKRISFNTTDADIFLRIAKVAKSGTFDGSAHTDYLESCRWFVERYDCIIILTRDVGYHTSGWWKNPDYERCYHLSISFPGGRDIRKLEHILEKFFGNNRRLLWCEPPYSKQGKQAEVYHYRLFCNENWQPIMPRGEVYSKQFTERGWKSYSELHGRNQ
;
A
#
# COMPACT_ATOMS: atom_id res chain seq x y z
N MET A 1 -8.65 -12.61 10.40
CA MET A 1 -9.09 -11.35 9.77
C MET A 1 -10.22 -10.72 10.57
N LYS A 2 -10.11 -9.42 10.89
CA LYS A 2 -11.13 -8.68 11.64
C LYS A 2 -12.29 -8.29 10.73
N ARG A 3 -13.44 -7.97 11.33
CA ARG A 3 -14.68 -7.65 10.60
C ARG A 3 -15.27 -6.34 11.09
N ILE A 4 -15.73 -5.52 10.16
CA ILE A 4 -16.52 -4.31 10.44
C ILE A 4 -17.95 -4.55 9.96
N SER A 5 -18.91 -4.41 10.88
CA SER A 5 -20.32 -4.74 10.63
C SER A 5 -20.95 -3.82 9.59
N PHE A 6 -21.90 -4.35 8.82
CA PHE A 6 -22.68 -3.61 7.81
C PHE A 6 -23.26 -2.28 8.32
N ASN A 7 -23.72 -2.23 9.57
CA ASN A 7 -24.36 -1.04 10.17
C ASN A 7 -23.38 0.04 10.64
N THR A 8 -22.06 -0.19 10.52
CA THR A 8 -21.04 0.78 10.92
C THR A 8 -21.07 1.98 9.96
N THR A 9 -21.01 3.19 10.50
CA THR A 9 -20.99 4.41 9.67
C THR A 9 -19.70 4.48 8.83
N ASP A 10 -19.75 5.19 7.71
CA ASP A 10 -18.56 5.44 6.89
C ASP A 10 -17.44 6.08 7.73
N ALA A 11 -17.78 7.12 8.49
CA ALA A 11 -16.81 7.85 9.30
C ALA A 11 -16.05 6.91 10.25
N ASP A 12 -16.77 6.01 10.92
CA ASP A 12 -16.17 5.06 11.86
C ASP A 12 -15.36 3.97 11.15
N ILE A 13 -15.83 3.45 10.00
CA ILE A 13 -15.09 2.46 9.20
C ILE A 13 -13.71 3.01 8.84
N PHE A 14 -13.67 4.15 8.14
CA PHE A 14 -12.43 4.68 7.57
C PHE A 14 -11.50 5.23 8.66
N LEU A 15 -12.04 5.91 9.68
CA LEU A 15 -11.26 6.38 10.82
C LEU A 15 -10.59 5.23 11.56
N ARG A 16 -11.32 4.12 11.81
CA ARG A 16 -10.78 2.95 12.50
C ARG A 16 -9.66 2.29 11.70
N ILE A 17 -9.85 2.05 10.40
CA ILE A 17 -8.82 1.43 9.55
C ILE A 17 -7.58 2.34 9.47
N ALA A 18 -7.76 3.64 9.23
CA ALA A 18 -6.65 4.59 9.15
C ALA A 18 -5.90 4.73 10.49
N LYS A 19 -6.61 4.69 11.62
CA LYS A 19 -6.00 4.72 12.96
C LYS A 19 -5.09 3.52 13.19
N VAL A 20 -5.52 2.32 12.77
CA VAL A 20 -4.69 1.11 12.90
C VAL A 20 -3.47 1.17 11.99
N ALA A 21 -3.61 1.61 10.73
CA ALA A 21 -2.47 1.80 9.84
C ALA A 21 -1.40 2.74 10.44
N LYS A 22 -1.83 3.79 11.16
CA LYS A 22 -0.94 4.75 11.85
C LYS A 22 -0.26 4.22 13.11
N SER A 23 -0.61 3.03 13.59
CA SER A 23 -0.03 2.46 14.82
C SER A 23 1.36 1.83 14.63
N GLY A 24 1.79 1.62 13.38
CA GLY A 24 3.06 0.97 13.06
C GLY A 24 3.48 1.18 11.62
N THR A 25 4.45 0.38 11.17
CA THR A 25 4.95 0.35 9.80
C THR A 25 5.19 -1.10 9.37
N PHE A 26 5.19 -1.33 8.07
CA PHE A 26 5.46 -2.62 7.43
C PHE A 26 6.64 -2.49 6.47
N ASP A 27 7.67 -3.31 6.61
CA ASP A 27 8.89 -3.25 5.79
C ASP A 27 8.93 -4.34 4.71
N GLY A 28 7.84 -5.07 4.53
CA GLY A 28 7.77 -6.21 3.61
C GLY A 28 8.20 -7.54 4.25
N SER A 29 8.55 -7.59 5.54
CA SER A 29 8.79 -8.86 6.23
C SER A 29 7.53 -9.74 6.24
N ALA A 30 7.70 -11.07 6.30
CA ALA A 30 6.54 -11.97 6.40
C ALA A 30 5.71 -11.73 7.68
N HIS A 31 4.43 -12.12 7.62
CA HIS A 31 3.38 -12.02 8.66
C HIS A 31 3.80 -11.41 10.01
N THR A 32 3.49 -10.13 10.19
CA THR A 32 3.63 -9.42 11.47
C THR A 32 2.27 -9.21 12.13
N ASP A 33 2.26 -9.05 13.46
CA ASP A 33 1.06 -8.67 14.20
C ASP A 33 0.47 -7.34 13.68
N TYR A 34 1.33 -6.43 13.24
CA TYR A 34 0.90 -5.18 12.61
C TYR A 34 0.12 -5.44 11.31
N LEU A 35 0.64 -6.28 10.41
CA LEU A 35 -0.04 -6.61 9.15
C LEU A 35 -1.40 -7.27 9.41
N GLU A 36 -1.48 -8.23 10.32
CA GLU A 36 -2.74 -8.88 10.69
C GLU A 36 -3.73 -7.88 11.32
N SER A 37 -3.23 -6.92 12.10
CA SER A 37 -4.06 -5.83 12.61
C SER A 37 -4.57 -4.91 11.50
N CYS A 38 -3.87 -4.77 10.39
CA CYS A 38 -4.28 -3.91 9.28
C CYS A 38 -5.32 -4.58 8.36
N ARG A 39 -5.61 -5.88 8.54
CA ARG A 39 -6.49 -6.67 7.68
C ARG A 39 -7.94 -6.72 8.18
N TRP A 40 -8.85 -6.24 7.34
CA TRP A 40 -10.28 -6.10 7.64
C TRP A 40 -11.14 -6.67 6.52
N PHE A 41 -12.27 -7.26 6.91
CA PHE A 41 -13.43 -7.45 6.03
C PHE A 41 -14.49 -6.40 6.39
N VAL A 42 -14.93 -5.64 5.39
CA VAL A 42 -15.91 -4.55 5.56
C VAL A 42 -17.22 -4.97 4.91
N GLU A 43 -18.17 -5.46 5.72
CA GLU A 43 -19.42 -6.06 5.24
C GLU A 43 -20.23 -5.12 4.36
N ARG A 44 -20.28 -3.82 4.70
CA ARG A 44 -21.04 -2.81 3.96
C ARG A 44 -20.63 -2.70 2.49
N TYR A 45 -19.35 -2.91 2.20
CA TYR A 45 -18.82 -2.85 0.84
C TYR A 45 -18.54 -4.24 0.26
N ASP A 46 -18.70 -5.30 1.06
CA ASP A 46 -18.34 -6.66 0.73
C ASP A 46 -16.91 -6.76 0.15
N CYS A 47 -15.96 -6.20 0.89
CA CYS A 47 -14.57 -6.14 0.46
C CYS A 47 -13.60 -6.46 1.59
N ILE A 48 -12.42 -6.93 1.20
CA ILE A 48 -11.28 -7.12 2.08
C ILE A 48 -10.34 -5.93 1.86
N ILE A 49 -9.96 -5.28 2.95
CA ILE A 49 -9.05 -4.12 2.96
C ILE A 49 -7.86 -4.44 3.85
N ILE A 50 -6.66 -4.19 3.33
CA ILE A 50 -5.43 -4.08 4.10
C ILE A 50 -4.86 -2.69 3.84
N LEU A 51 -4.79 -1.85 4.87
CA LEU A 51 -4.15 -0.55 4.78
C LEU A 51 -2.94 -0.51 5.72
N THR A 52 -1.76 -0.40 5.16
CA THR A 52 -0.50 -0.33 5.90
C THR A 52 0.25 0.97 5.61
N ARG A 53 1.19 1.29 6.49
CA ARG A 53 2.25 2.26 6.25
C ARG A 53 3.51 1.48 5.92
N ASP A 54 3.86 1.44 4.65
CA ASP A 54 5.02 0.68 4.19
C ASP A 54 6.29 1.54 4.24
N VAL A 55 7.44 0.92 4.53
CA VAL A 55 8.77 1.55 4.60
C VAL A 55 9.84 0.63 4.03
N GLY A 56 11.07 1.14 3.85
CA GLY A 56 12.24 0.30 3.60
C GLY A 56 12.47 -0.09 2.15
N TYR A 57 11.68 0.37 1.18
CA TYR A 57 11.84 -0.04 -0.23
C TYR A 57 13.20 0.35 -0.81
N HIS A 58 13.66 1.57 -0.54
CA HIS A 58 14.95 2.04 -1.00
C HIS A 58 16.06 1.53 -0.08
N THR A 59 15.87 1.63 1.23
CA THR A 59 16.86 1.19 2.22
C THR A 59 17.19 -0.32 2.10
N SER A 60 16.22 -1.17 1.75
CA SER A 60 16.41 -2.61 1.53
C SER A 60 17.07 -2.95 0.19
N GLY A 61 17.30 -1.97 -0.67
CA GLY A 61 17.89 -2.19 -1.98
C GLY A 61 16.88 -2.60 -3.06
N TRP A 62 15.58 -2.50 -2.82
CA TRP A 62 14.55 -2.90 -3.79
C TRP A 62 14.36 -1.84 -4.88
N TRP A 63 14.15 -0.58 -4.50
CA TRP A 63 14.03 0.54 -5.44
C TRP A 63 15.21 1.50 -5.31
N LYS A 64 15.69 2.04 -6.44
CA LYS A 64 16.87 2.93 -6.43
C LYS A 64 16.50 4.36 -6.05
N ASN A 65 15.26 4.76 -6.30
CA ASN A 65 14.79 6.10 -6.05
C ASN A 65 14.26 6.23 -4.59
N PRO A 66 14.87 7.09 -3.75
CA PRO A 66 14.50 7.24 -2.35
C PRO A 66 13.09 7.82 -2.14
N ASP A 67 12.49 8.47 -3.14
CA ASP A 67 11.12 8.98 -3.01
C ASP A 67 10.07 7.85 -2.87
N TYR A 68 10.46 6.61 -3.19
CA TYR A 68 9.61 5.44 -3.04
C TYR A 68 9.82 4.70 -1.71
N GLU A 69 10.63 5.26 -0.79
CA GLU A 69 11.00 4.63 0.48
C GLU A 69 9.81 4.29 1.37
N ARG A 70 8.74 5.10 1.34
CA ARG A 70 7.57 4.91 2.21
C ARG A 70 6.26 5.33 1.58
N CYS A 71 5.18 4.63 1.90
CA CYS A 71 3.85 4.93 1.38
C CYS A 71 2.72 4.47 2.31
N TYR A 72 1.53 5.04 2.15
CA TYR A 72 0.30 4.33 2.52
C TYR A 72 -0.01 3.33 1.42
N HIS A 73 -0.09 2.05 1.78
CA HIS A 73 -0.37 0.97 0.85
C HIS A 73 -1.72 0.36 1.17
N LEU A 74 -2.67 0.52 0.25
CA LEU A 74 -3.99 -0.09 0.30
C LEU A 74 -4.02 -1.30 -0.64
N SER A 75 -4.18 -2.49 -0.09
CA SER A 75 -4.60 -3.68 -0.84
C SER A 75 -6.10 -3.87 -0.66
N ILE A 76 -6.83 -4.00 -1.76
CA ILE A 76 -8.29 -4.18 -1.74
C ILE A 76 -8.74 -5.26 -2.72
N SER A 77 -9.69 -6.10 -2.29
CA SER A 77 -10.37 -7.07 -3.14
C SER A 77 -11.84 -7.21 -2.80
N PHE A 78 -12.63 -7.63 -3.79
CA PHE A 78 -14.06 -7.86 -3.69
C PHE A 78 -14.34 -9.35 -3.97
N PRO A 79 -14.56 -10.18 -2.95
CA PRO A 79 -14.79 -11.62 -3.14
C PRO A 79 -15.95 -11.96 -4.09
N GLY A 80 -16.99 -11.12 -4.11
CA GLY A 80 -18.13 -11.25 -5.02
C GLY A 80 -17.91 -10.66 -6.43
N GLY A 81 -16.70 -10.19 -6.74
CA GLY A 81 -16.35 -9.52 -7.99
C GLY A 81 -16.18 -8.01 -7.83
N ARG A 82 -15.25 -7.42 -8.59
CA ARG A 82 -14.89 -6.00 -8.51
C ARG A 82 -16.08 -5.05 -8.72
N ASP A 83 -16.42 -4.30 -7.68
CA ASP A 83 -17.37 -3.18 -7.74
C ASP A 83 -16.64 -1.84 -7.84
N ILE A 84 -16.62 -1.27 -9.04
CA ILE A 84 -15.91 -0.02 -9.33
C ILE A 84 -16.47 1.16 -8.50
N ARG A 85 -17.79 1.22 -8.28
CA ARG A 85 -18.39 2.36 -7.55
C ARG A 85 -17.97 2.35 -6.09
N LYS A 86 -17.98 1.17 -5.46
CA LYS A 86 -17.52 1.01 -4.08
C LYS A 86 -16.03 1.28 -3.95
N LEU A 87 -15.23 0.77 -4.89
CA LEU A 87 -13.79 1.01 -4.94
C LEU A 87 -13.48 2.51 -4.99
N GLU A 88 -14.09 3.23 -5.93
CA GLU A 88 -13.91 4.68 -6.09
C GLU A 88 -14.30 5.45 -4.82
N HIS A 89 -15.41 5.06 -4.18
CA HIS A 89 -15.84 5.64 -2.91
C HIS A 89 -14.84 5.39 -1.78
N ILE A 90 -14.30 4.16 -1.66
CA ILE A 90 -13.29 3.80 -0.65
C ILE A 90 -12.00 4.60 -0.87
N LEU A 91 -11.55 4.75 -2.12
CA LEU A 91 -10.38 5.56 -2.47
C LEU A 91 -10.60 7.04 -2.11
N GLU A 92 -11.78 7.58 -2.36
CA GLU A 92 -12.17 8.94 -1.93
C GLU A 92 -12.08 9.10 -0.41
N LYS A 93 -12.60 8.13 0.34
CA LYS A 93 -12.64 8.20 1.79
C LYS A 93 -11.26 8.10 2.44
N PHE A 94 -10.34 7.33 1.87
CA PHE A 94 -8.98 7.25 2.40
C PHE A 94 -8.07 8.38 1.94
N PHE A 95 -8.17 8.78 0.67
CA PHE A 95 -7.14 9.62 0.04
C PHE A 95 -7.64 10.99 -0.42
N GLY A 96 -8.95 11.18 -0.59
CA GLY A 96 -9.57 12.44 -1.02
C GLY A 96 -8.83 13.11 -2.17
N ASN A 97 -8.42 14.36 -1.97
CA ASN A 97 -7.68 15.14 -2.98
C ASN A 97 -6.33 14.53 -3.40
N ASN A 98 -5.75 13.63 -2.62
CA ASN A 98 -4.48 12.97 -2.94
C ASN A 98 -4.63 11.79 -3.90
N ARG A 99 -5.85 11.44 -4.31
CA ARG A 99 -6.10 10.33 -5.25
C ARG A 99 -5.33 10.42 -6.56
N ARG A 100 -5.13 11.64 -7.05
CA ARG A 100 -4.35 11.90 -8.28
C ARG A 100 -2.87 11.49 -8.17
N LEU A 101 -2.38 11.25 -6.94
CA LEU A 101 -1.01 10.81 -6.65
C LEU A 101 -0.92 9.30 -6.43
N LEU A 102 -2.04 8.56 -6.52
CA LEU A 102 -2.05 7.13 -6.29
C LEU A 102 -1.38 6.40 -7.44
N TRP A 103 -0.37 5.60 -7.11
CA TRP A 103 0.11 4.56 -8.00
C TRP A 103 -0.75 3.32 -7.83
N CYS A 104 -1.47 2.93 -8.89
CA CYS A 104 -2.22 1.69 -8.97
C CYS A 104 -1.37 0.58 -9.58
N GLU A 105 -1.23 -0.53 -8.86
CA GLU A 105 -0.71 -1.79 -9.38
C GLU A 105 -1.86 -2.80 -9.46
N PRO A 106 -2.38 -3.10 -10.68
CA PRO A 106 -3.42 -4.11 -10.86
C PRO A 106 -2.88 -5.52 -10.54
N PRO A 107 -3.76 -6.51 -10.39
CA PRO A 107 -3.32 -7.88 -10.14
C PRO A 107 -2.54 -8.46 -11.33
N TYR A 108 -1.23 -8.64 -11.16
CA TYR A 108 -0.36 -9.21 -12.19
C TYR A 108 -0.19 -10.74 -12.06
N SER A 109 -0.11 -11.26 -10.83
CA SER A 109 0.07 -12.70 -10.58
C SER A 109 -1.22 -13.50 -10.85
N LYS A 110 -1.09 -14.81 -11.11
CA LYS A 110 -2.27 -15.67 -11.31
C LYS A 110 -3.20 -15.66 -10.09
N GLN A 111 -2.63 -15.77 -8.88
CA GLN A 111 -3.39 -15.70 -7.64
C GLN A 111 -4.02 -14.32 -7.44
N GLY A 112 -3.27 -13.24 -7.72
CA GLY A 112 -3.79 -11.87 -7.62
C GLY A 112 -4.96 -11.63 -8.57
N LYS A 113 -4.90 -12.17 -9.79
CA LYS A 113 -6.00 -12.07 -10.77
C LYS A 113 -7.24 -12.84 -10.32
N GLN A 114 -7.05 -14.04 -9.76
CA GLN A 114 -8.15 -14.84 -9.22
C GLN A 114 -8.82 -14.17 -8.03
N ALA A 115 -8.04 -13.51 -7.17
CA ALA A 115 -8.53 -12.82 -5.99
C ALA A 115 -8.92 -11.35 -6.25
N GLU A 116 -8.74 -10.86 -7.48
CA GLU A 116 -8.94 -9.46 -7.89
C GLU A 116 -8.36 -8.44 -6.91
N VAL A 117 -7.11 -8.67 -6.45
CA VAL A 117 -6.45 -7.77 -5.50
C VAL A 117 -5.80 -6.61 -6.24
N TYR A 118 -6.25 -5.40 -5.94
CA TYR A 118 -5.65 -4.16 -6.42
C TYR A 118 -4.83 -3.52 -5.32
N HIS A 119 -3.66 -3.02 -5.69
CA HIS A 119 -2.77 -2.30 -4.80
C HIS A 119 -2.74 -0.83 -5.19
N TYR A 120 -2.92 0.05 -4.19
CA TYR A 120 -2.85 1.49 -4.34
C TYR A 120 -1.81 2.03 -3.36
N ARG A 121 -0.85 2.79 -3.87
CA ARG A 121 0.24 3.37 -3.08
C ARG A 121 0.18 4.88 -3.14
N LEU A 122 0.16 5.51 -1.97
CA LEU A 122 0.37 6.95 -1.81
C LEU A 122 1.73 7.19 -1.17
N PHE A 123 2.74 7.54 -1.98
CA PHE A 123 4.09 7.80 -1.50
C PHE A 123 4.15 9.02 -0.60
N CYS A 124 5.05 8.97 0.39
CA CYS A 124 5.14 9.99 1.41
C CYS A 124 6.58 10.40 1.71
N ASN A 125 6.76 11.64 2.14
CA ASN A 125 8.00 12.08 2.77
C ASN A 125 8.13 11.51 4.20
N GLU A 126 9.23 11.85 4.89
CA GLU A 126 9.54 11.36 6.26
C GLU A 126 8.46 11.71 7.28
N ASN A 127 7.70 12.79 7.03
CA ASN A 127 6.61 13.26 7.89
C ASN A 127 5.24 12.65 7.51
N TRP A 128 5.21 11.60 6.68
CA TRP A 128 3.98 10.98 6.17
C TRP A 128 3.08 11.93 5.36
N GLN A 129 3.66 12.98 4.77
CA GLN A 129 2.94 13.85 3.86
C GLN A 129 3.04 13.30 2.44
N PRO A 130 1.92 13.26 1.69
CA PRO A 130 1.90 12.76 0.32
C PRO A 130 2.88 13.51 -0.59
N ILE A 131 3.58 12.76 -1.45
CA ILE A 131 4.48 13.32 -2.47
C ILE A 131 4.18 12.69 -3.83
N MET A 132 4.55 13.41 -4.88
CA MET A 132 4.74 12.82 -6.21
C MET A 132 6.22 12.43 -6.32
N PRO A 133 6.57 11.13 -6.46
CA PRO A 133 7.96 10.73 -6.63
C PRO A 133 8.62 11.43 -7.83
N ARG A 134 9.88 11.83 -7.67
CA ARG A 134 10.66 12.49 -8.73
C ARG A 134 11.26 11.41 -9.62
N GLY A 135 10.61 11.14 -10.75
CA GLY A 135 11.04 10.14 -11.72
C GLY A 135 10.75 8.71 -11.28
N GLU A 136 11.24 7.74 -12.04
CA GLU A 136 10.90 6.32 -11.91
C GLU A 136 11.62 5.60 -10.75
N VAL A 137 11.08 4.43 -10.34
CA VAL A 137 11.62 3.59 -9.25
C VAL A 137 13.10 3.18 -9.41
N TYR A 138 13.58 3.01 -10.63
CA TYR A 138 14.95 2.61 -10.94
C TYR A 138 15.85 3.78 -11.36
N SER A 139 15.34 5.01 -11.31
CA SER A 139 16.14 6.20 -11.59
C SER A 139 17.29 6.32 -10.59
N LYS A 140 18.49 6.60 -11.10
CA LYS A 140 19.68 6.88 -10.29
C LYS A 140 19.88 8.38 -10.02
N GLN A 141 19.03 9.24 -10.56
CA GLN A 141 19.21 10.70 -10.53
C GLN A 141 19.27 11.26 -9.10
N PHE A 142 18.56 10.63 -8.17
CA PHE A 142 18.47 11.05 -6.76
C PHE A 142 19.03 10.01 -5.79
N THR A 143 19.62 8.93 -6.32
CA THR A 143 20.24 7.87 -5.52
C THR A 143 21.57 8.33 -4.96
N GLU A 144 21.89 7.98 -3.71
CA GLU A 144 23.12 8.39 -3.05
C GLU A 144 24.35 7.83 -3.76
N ARG A 145 25.44 8.60 -3.75
CA ARG A 145 26.70 8.17 -4.34
C ARG A 145 27.21 6.92 -3.64
N GLY A 146 27.37 5.84 -4.41
CA GLY A 146 27.88 4.57 -3.90
C GLY A 146 26.81 3.60 -3.39
N TRP A 147 25.54 3.99 -3.38
CA TRP A 147 24.42 3.09 -3.10
C TRP A 147 24.33 1.98 -4.15
N LYS A 148 23.93 0.78 -3.73
CA LYS A 148 23.78 -0.42 -4.57
C LYS A 148 22.49 -1.14 -4.24
N SER A 149 21.77 -1.61 -5.27
CA SER A 149 20.58 -2.44 -5.08
C SER A 149 20.93 -3.80 -4.49
N TYR A 150 19.93 -4.49 -3.94
CA TYR A 150 20.11 -5.85 -3.43
C TYR A 150 20.72 -6.78 -4.48
N SER A 151 20.25 -6.67 -5.73
CA SER A 151 20.80 -7.41 -6.87
C SER A 151 22.24 -7.02 -7.23
N GLU A 152 22.64 -5.76 -7.10
CA GLU A 152 24.01 -5.30 -7.35
C GLU A 152 24.99 -5.81 -6.26
N LEU A 153 24.49 -6.06 -5.05
CA LEU A 153 25.27 -6.61 -3.94
C LEU A 153 25.40 -8.14 -3.99
N HIS A 154 24.32 -8.85 -4.35
CA HIS A 154 24.23 -10.32 -4.24
C HIS A 154 24.25 -11.04 -5.60
N GLY A 155 24.15 -10.32 -6.71
CA GLY A 155 24.15 -10.89 -8.07
C GLY A 155 25.52 -11.38 -8.56
N ARG A 156 26.58 -11.29 -7.74
CA ARG A 156 27.89 -11.89 -8.02
C ARG A 156 28.03 -13.21 -7.26
N ASN A 157 27.30 -14.24 -7.69
CA ASN A 157 27.54 -15.66 -7.39
C ASN A 157 26.56 -16.53 -8.20
N GLN A 158 26.56 -16.38 -9.52
CA GLN A 158 26.13 -17.40 -10.48
C GLN A 158 27.08 -17.37 -11.68
#